data_AF-A0A7V3J0A0-F1
#
_entry.id   AF-A0A7V3J0A0-F1
#
_cell.length_a   1.000
_cell.length_b   1.000
_cell.length_c   1.000
_cell.angle_alpha   90.00
_cell.angle_beta   90.00
_cell.angle_gamma   90.00
#
_symmetry.space_group_name_H-M   'P 1'
#
loop_
_entity.id
_entity.type
_entity.pdbx_description
1 polymer ?
#
loop_
_entity_poly.entity_id
_entity_poly.type
_entity_poly.pdbx_seq_one_letter_code
_entity_poly.pdbx_strand_id
1 'polypeptide(L)'
;HWRRDLSVEGLLRRNFIQTNSVMYRRLPRYDDIPAGVMPLDWYLHVRHAVHGDIAMLRETMAVYRRHPQGMWYNKVVDPAEFWLALGLGHAATFDAMLDLFPHNPVREQLIGIQADYVLRRVAKVSGREGRTAFLEIVEQHPRIAMLALRERYATPRRRLKAKWRNLAADLGKARNRPQRHAP
;
A
#
# COMPACT_ATOMS: atom_id res chain seq x y z
N HIS A 1 12.36 -7.99 -9.72
CA HIS A 1 13.13 -7.32 -8.64
C HIS A 1 12.41 -6.01 -8.34
N TRP A 2 11.77 -5.86 -7.17
CA TRP A 2 10.85 -4.73 -6.88
C TRP A 2 11.52 -3.35 -6.98
N ARG A 3 12.84 -3.26 -6.76
CA ARG A 3 13.63 -2.03 -6.90
C ARG A 3 13.66 -1.43 -8.33
N ARG A 4 13.06 -2.10 -9.32
CA ARG A 4 12.98 -1.63 -10.71
C ARG A 4 11.58 -1.17 -11.11
N ASP A 5 10.58 -1.35 -10.25
CA ASP A 5 9.21 -0.91 -10.54
C ASP A 5 9.00 0.50 -9.96
N LEU A 6 9.22 1.51 -10.80
CA LEU A 6 8.99 2.92 -10.48
C LEU A 6 7.62 3.42 -10.96
N SER A 7 6.67 2.51 -11.19
CA SER A 7 5.31 2.89 -11.60
C SER A 7 4.49 3.44 -10.43
N VAL A 8 3.40 4.14 -10.76
CA VAL A 8 2.38 4.54 -9.78
C VAL A 8 1.81 3.31 -9.06
N GLU A 9 1.61 2.21 -9.79
CA GLU A 9 1.14 0.94 -9.23
C GLU A 9 2.14 0.34 -8.25
N GLY A 10 3.44 0.42 -8.55
CA GLY A 10 4.53 0.08 -7.63
C GLY A 10 4.46 0.92 -6.34
N LEU A 11 4.20 2.21 -6.48
CA LEU A 11 4.13 3.17 -5.37
C LEU A 11 2.88 2.96 -4.51
N LEU A 12 1.74 2.60 -5.11
CA LEU A 12 0.52 2.23 -4.40
C LEU A 12 0.67 0.88 -3.66
N ARG A 13 1.44 -0.06 -4.21
CA ARG A 13 1.77 -1.33 -3.52
C ARG A 13 2.67 -1.12 -2.31
N ARG A 14 3.52 -0.08 -2.33
CA ARG A 14 4.44 0.23 -1.25
C ARG A 14 4.97 1.63 -1.45
N ASN A 15 5.00 2.41 -0.36
CA ASN A 15 5.77 3.64 -0.35
C ASN A 15 7.28 3.33 -0.45
N PHE A 16 7.79 3.24 -1.68
CA PHE A 16 9.21 2.97 -1.94
C PHE A 16 10.03 4.25 -1.96
N ILE A 17 9.37 5.41 -2.08
CA ILE A 17 9.97 6.72 -1.92
C ILE A 17 9.90 7.03 -0.42
N GLN A 18 11.02 6.83 0.28
CA GLN A 18 11.10 7.17 1.68
C GLN A 18 11.03 8.70 1.84
N THR A 19 10.61 9.17 3.02
CA THR A 19 10.48 10.58 3.46
C THR A 19 11.74 11.44 3.32
N ASN A 20 12.83 10.92 2.73
CA ASN A 20 14.09 11.62 2.55
C ASN A 20 14.20 12.20 1.14
N SER A 21 14.51 13.49 1.05
CA SER A 21 15.06 14.16 -0.14
C SER A 21 14.34 13.86 -1.46
N VAL A 22 13.04 14.19 -1.51
CA VAL A 22 12.21 14.06 -2.71
C VAL A 22 11.99 15.44 -3.32
N MET A 23 12.12 15.53 -4.63
CA MET A 23 11.82 16.74 -5.39
C MET A 23 10.61 16.48 -6.28
N TYR A 24 9.69 17.44 -6.31
CA TYR A 24 8.51 17.38 -7.16
C TYR A 24 8.52 18.50 -8.19
N ARG A 25 8.04 18.19 -9.40
CA ARG A 25 7.59 19.23 -10.31
C ARG A 25 6.28 19.80 -9.77
N ARG A 26 6.25 21.12 -9.54
CA ARG A 26 5.11 21.83 -8.95
C ARG A 26 3.80 21.53 -9.70
N LEU A 27 2.75 21.24 -8.94
CA LEU A 27 1.36 21.24 -9.44
C LEU A 27 0.70 22.61 -9.24
N PRO A 28 -0.38 22.94 -9.98
CA PRO A 28 -1.01 24.26 -9.91
C PRO A 28 -1.50 24.66 -8.51
N ARG A 29 -1.99 23.69 -7.72
CA ARG A 29 -2.60 23.91 -6.42
C ARG A 29 -2.37 22.74 -5.45
N TYR A 30 -2.45 23.03 -4.15
CA TYR A 30 -2.25 22.10 -3.02
C TYR A 30 -3.21 22.38 -1.83
N ASP A 31 -4.05 23.40 -1.93
CA ASP A 31 -5.07 23.78 -0.95
C ASP A 31 -6.24 22.78 -0.87
N ASP A 32 -6.32 21.88 -1.83
CA ASP A 32 -7.29 20.79 -1.96
C ASP A 32 -6.79 19.45 -1.37
N ILE A 33 -5.65 19.42 -0.68
CA ILE A 33 -5.21 18.22 0.04
C ILE A 33 -6.19 17.95 1.19
N PRO A 34 -6.83 16.76 1.26
CA PRO A 34 -7.75 16.45 2.35
C PRO A 34 -7.06 16.50 3.71
N ALA A 35 -7.76 17.02 4.72
CA ALA A 35 -7.27 17.03 6.09
C ALA A 35 -7.12 15.60 6.64
N GLY A 36 -6.20 15.41 7.59
CA GLY A 36 -6.03 14.13 8.29
C GLY A 36 -5.27 13.04 7.51
N VAL A 37 -4.87 13.28 6.26
CA VAL A 37 -4.02 12.32 5.52
C VAL A 37 -2.69 12.11 6.25
N MET A 38 -2.37 10.87 6.58
CA MET A 38 -1.10 10.47 7.16
C MET A 38 -0.67 9.06 6.69
N PRO A 39 0.53 8.87 6.12
CA PRO A 39 1.57 9.88 5.98
C PRO A 39 1.37 10.73 4.72
N LEU A 40 1.49 12.06 4.91
CA LEU A 40 1.29 13.05 3.84
C LEU A 40 2.28 12.86 2.68
N ASP A 41 3.51 12.44 2.96
CA ASP A 41 4.54 12.19 1.95
C ASP A 41 4.08 11.19 0.88
N TRP A 42 3.47 10.07 1.30
CA TRP A 42 2.96 9.04 0.40
C TRP A 42 1.84 9.57 -0.49
N TYR A 43 0.90 10.32 0.09
CA TYR A 43 -0.14 11.00 -0.69
C TYR A 43 0.47 11.92 -1.75
N LEU A 44 1.44 12.76 -1.36
CA LEU A 44 2.13 13.66 -2.28
C LEU A 44 2.89 12.92 -3.38
N HIS A 45 3.58 11.82 -3.05
CA HIS A 45 4.26 10.98 -4.03
C HIS A 45 3.28 10.49 -5.10
N VAL A 46 2.13 9.95 -4.68
CA VAL A 46 1.13 9.43 -5.62
C VAL A 46 0.50 10.57 -6.42
N ARG A 47 0.13 11.68 -5.76
CA ARG A 47 -0.45 12.86 -6.40
C ARG A 47 0.44 13.44 -7.50
N HIS A 48 1.76 13.43 -7.31
CA HIS A 48 2.68 13.85 -8.35
C HIS A 48 2.86 12.79 -9.44
N ALA A 49 2.98 11.52 -9.05
CA ALA A 49 3.24 10.42 -9.97
C ALA A 49 2.06 10.09 -10.91
N VAL A 50 0.81 10.46 -10.56
CA VAL A 50 -0.32 10.33 -11.49
C VAL A 50 -0.21 11.25 -12.71
N HIS A 51 0.63 12.29 -12.65
CA HIS A 51 0.83 13.27 -13.74
C HIS A 51 2.22 13.20 -14.39
N GLY A 52 3.09 12.29 -13.96
CA GLY A 52 4.44 12.19 -14.51
C GLY A 52 5.23 11.00 -13.97
N ASP A 53 6.38 10.76 -14.58
CA ASP A 53 7.22 9.60 -14.24
C ASP A 53 7.99 9.79 -12.94
N ILE A 54 8.35 8.66 -12.32
CA ILE A 54 9.22 8.60 -11.15
C ILE A 54 10.62 8.20 -11.61
N ALA A 55 11.63 8.98 -11.20
CA ALA A 55 13.04 8.66 -11.38
C ALA A 55 13.76 8.63 -10.02
N MET A 56 14.80 7.81 -9.91
CA MET A 56 15.67 7.76 -8.74
C MET A 56 17.13 8.00 -9.15
N LEU A 57 17.84 8.81 -8.37
CA LEU A 57 19.29 8.92 -8.46
C LEU A 57 19.95 7.63 -7.95
N ARG A 58 21.09 7.24 -8.52
CA ARG A 58 21.74 5.98 -8.19
C ARG A 58 22.57 6.08 -6.90
N GLU A 59 23.01 7.29 -6.58
CA GLU A 59 23.86 7.63 -5.47
C GLU A 59 23.05 7.72 -4.16
N THR A 60 23.72 7.50 -3.02
CA THR A 60 23.10 7.73 -1.72
C THR A 60 23.03 9.24 -1.45
N MET A 61 21.82 9.79 -1.56
CA MET A 61 21.59 11.24 -1.42
C MET A 61 21.19 11.67 0.00
N ALA A 62 20.76 10.73 0.86
CA ALA A 62 20.30 11.04 2.21
C ALA A 62 20.27 9.81 3.12
N VAL A 63 20.32 10.04 4.44
CA VAL A 63 20.15 9.03 5.49
C VAL A 63 18.94 9.37 6.36
N TYR A 64 18.15 8.38 6.74
CA TYR A 64 17.03 8.58 7.66
C TYR A 64 17.48 8.39 9.10
N ARG A 65 17.29 9.40 9.93
CA ARG A 65 17.55 9.31 11.37
C ARG A 65 16.32 8.72 12.06
N ARG A 66 16.49 7.57 12.70
CA ARG A 66 15.50 7.01 13.63
C ARG A 66 15.80 7.52 15.04
N HIS A 67 14.80 8.03 15.73
CA HIS A 67 14.91 8.48 17.12
C HIS A 67 13.57 8.33 17.85
N PRO A 68 13.54 8.29 19.19
CA PRO A 68 12.33 7.97 19.98
C PRO A 68 11.13 8.88 19.73
N GLN A 69 11.37 10.15 19.41
CA GLN A 69 10.31 11.14 19.13
C GLN A 69 9.84 11.11 17.68
N GLY A 70 10.43 10.27 16.83
CA GLY A 70 10.06 10.17 15.42
C GLY A 70 8.81 9.33 15.24
N MET A 71 7.88 9.79 14.40
CA MET A 71 6.60 9.10 14.11
C MET A 71 6.75 7.61 13.79
N TRP A 72 7.77 7.25 13.01
CA TRP A 72 8.03 5.87 12.59
C TRP A 72 8.77 5.01 13.62
N TYR A 73 9.16 5.56 14.77
CA TYR A 73 9.86 4.84 15.83
C TYR A 73 8.97 3.76 16.45
N ASN A 74 7.75 4.16 16.86
CA ASN A 74 6.79 3.27 17.50
C ASN A 74 6.31 2.16 16.57
N LYS A 75 6.34 2.34 15.25
CA LYS A 75 6.03 1.25 14.31
C LYS A 75 6.82 -0.04 14.57
N VAL A 76 8.02 0.09 15.14
CA VAL A 76 8.88 -1.05 15.52
C VAL A 76 8.83 -1.33 17.01
N VAL A 77 8.86 -0.29 17.86
CA VAL A 77 8.98 -0.44 19.32
C VAL A 77 7.64 -0.72 19.99
N ASP A 78 6.59 -0.01 19.59
CA ASP A 78 5.21 -0.24 20.03
C ASP A 78 4.24 -0.14 18.84
N PRO A 79 4.08 -1.24 18.09
CA PRO A 79 3.18 -1.26 16.95
C PRO A 79 1.72 -0.97 17.32
N ALA A 80 1.29 -1.28 18.55
CA ALA A 80 -0.09 -1.05 18.97
C ALA A 80 -0.34 0.46 19.11
N GLU A 81 0.52 1.16 19.83
CA GLU A 81 0.49 2.62 19.94
C GLU A 81 0.54 3.28 18.55
N PHE A 82 1.42 2.80 17.67
CA PHE A 82 1.51 3.31 16.29
C PHE A 82 0.17 3.22 15.54
N TRP A 83 -0.50 2.06 15.58
CA TRP A 83 -1.75 1.86 14.84
C TRP A 83 -2.95 2.57 15.47
N LEU A 84 -2.96 2.75 16.80
CA LEU A 84 -3.94 3.59 17.46
C LEU A 84 -3.79 5.07 17.07
N ALA A 85 -2.55 5.57 17.04
CA ALA A 85 -2.28 6.97 16.72
C ALA A 85 -2.44 7.31 15.23
N LEU A 86 -2.06 6.40 14.33
CA LEU A 86 -1.88 6.72 12.91
C LEU A 86 -2.76 5.88 11.97
N GLY A 87 -3.49 4.89 12.49
CA GLY A 87 -4.34 4.02 11.69
C GLY A 87 -5.42 4.76 10.91
N LEU A 88 -6.07 5.73 11.56
CA LEU A 88 -7.07 6.59 10.93
C LEU A 88 -6.48 7.42 9.79
N GLY A 89 -5.34 8.07 10.02
CA GLY A 89 -4.68 8.85 8.98
C GLY A 89 -4.19 8.01 7.81
N HIS A 90 -3.79 6.74 8.03
CA HIS A 90 -3.47 5.82 6.94
C HIS A 90 -4.70 5.48 6.10
N ALA A 91 -5.86 5.26 6.75
CA ALA A 91 -7.12 5.07 6.03
C ALA A 91 -7.47 6.33 5.23
N ALA A 92 -7.39 7.53 5.83
CA ALA A 92 -7.63 8.80 5.17
C ALA A 92 -6.73 9.00 3.94
N THR A 93 -5.45 8.64 4.04
CA THR A 93 -4.49 8.70 2.92
C THR A 93 -4.94 7.86 1.74
N PHE A 94 -5.30 6.59 2.00
CA PHE A 94 -5.74 5.69 0.94
C PHE A 94 -7.10 6.09 0.36
N ASP A 95 -7.98 6.66 1.18
CA ASP A 95 -9.27 7.17 0.74
C ASP A 95 -9.09 8.34 -0.22
N ALA A 96 -8.26 9.32 0.17
CA ALA A 96 -7.91 10.47 -0.65
C ALA A 96 -7.22 10.08 -1.97
N MET A 97 -6.46 8.99 -2.00
CA MET A 97 -5.80 8.51 -3.23
C MET A 97 -6.80 8.02 -4.27
N LEU A 98 -7.97 7.52 -3.89
CA LEU A 98 -9.00 7.06 -4.85
C LEU A 98 -9.43 8.18 -5.79
N ASP A 99 -9.46 9.41 -5.29
CA ASP A 99 -9.90 10.59 -6.04
C ASP A 99 -8.82 11.11 -7.02
N LEU A 100 -7.56 10.65 -6.89
CA LEU A 100 -6.46 10.98 -7.82
C LEU A 100 -6.54 10.20 -9.15
N PHE A 101 -7.31 9.11 -9.19
CA PHE A 101 -7.44 8.24 -10.37
C PHE A 101 -8.85 7.64 -10.46
N PRO A 102 -9.88 8.47 -10.73
CA PRO A 102 -11.26 8.00 -10.73
C PRO A 102 -11.46 6.84 -11.71
N HIS A 103 -12.23 5.84 -11.27
CA HIS A 103 -12.62 4.67 -12.07
C HIS A 103 -11.46 3.80 -12.59
N ASN A 104 -10.31 3.77 -11.91
CA ASN A 104 -9.22 2.85 -12.24
C ASN A 104 -9.30 1.56 -11.38
N PRO A 105 -9.83 0.44 -11.92
CA PRO A 105 -10.05 -0.77 -11.13
C PRO A 105 -8.75 -1.43 -10.65
N VAL A 106 -7.65 -1.27 -11.39
CA VAL A 106 -6.34 -1.82 -11.00
C VAL A 106 -5.82 -1.07 -9.78
N ARG A 107 -5.84 0.27 -9.80
CA ARG A 107 -5.37 1.08 -8.67
C ARG A 107 -6.30 0.99 -7.47
N GLU A 108 -7.62 0.92 -7.68
CA GLU A 108 -8.61 0.65 -6.63
C GLU A 108 -8.32 -0.69 -5.93
N GLN A 109 -7.99 -1.75 -6.69
CA GLN A 109 -7.59 -3.03 -6.11
C GLN A 109 -6.31 -2.90 -5.27
N LEU A 110 -5.32 -2.13 -5.72
CA LEU A 110 -4.09 -1.89 -4.94
C LEU A 110 -4.37 -1.15 -3.63
N ILE A 111 -5.24 -0.13 -3.69
CA ILE A 111 -5.74 0.55 -2.50
C ILE A 111 -6.47 -0.43 -1.58
N GLY A 112 -7.30 -1.34 -2.11
CA GLY A 112 -7.98 -2.37 -1.31
C GLY A 112 -7.03 -3.31 -0.57
N ILE A 113 -5.87 -3.65 -1.17
CA ILE A 113 -4.82 -4.42 -0.50
C ILE A 113 -4.23 -3.63 0.69
N GLN A 114 -3.96 -2.33 0.52
CA GLN A 114 -3.46 -1.50 1.61
C GLN A 114 -4.51 -1.27 2.70
N ALA A 115 -5.76 -1.01 2.31
CA ALA A 115 -6.90 -0.87 3.19
C ALA A 115 -7.05 -2.10 4.09
N ASP A 116 -7.04 -3.30 3.50
CA ASP A 116 -7.09 -4.54 4.25
C ASP A 116 -5.92 -4.69 5.23
N TYR A 117 -4.72 -4.32 4.80
CA TYR A 117 -3.55 -4.32 5.67
C TYR A 117 -3.74 -3.40 6.90
N VAL A 118 -4.14 -2.14 6.70
CA VAL A 118 -4.36 -1.18 7.79
C VAL A 118 -5.44 -1.69 8.74
N LEU A 119 -6.61 -2.07 8.23
CA LEU A 119 -7.71 -2.54 9.06
C LEU A 119 -7.34 -3.79 9.86
N ARG A 120 -6.55 -4.71 9.31
CA ARG A 120 -6.03 -5.87 10.06
C ARG A 120 -5.03 -5.50 11.13
N ARG A 121 -4.25 -4.43 10.92
CA ARG A 121 -3.28 -3.98 11.92
C ARG A 121 -3.96 -3.29 13.08
N VAL A 122 -4.94 -2.43 12.82
CA VAL A 122 -5.77 -1.80 13.86
C VAL A 122 -6.58 -2.85 14.61
N ALA A 123 -7.25 -3.78 13.90
CA ALA A 123 -8.04 -4.84 14.52
C ALA A 123 -7.22 -5.86 15.36
N LYS A 124 -5.89 -5.86 15.24
CA LYS A 124 -5.01 -6.68 16.09
C LYS A 124 -4.69 -6.02 17.43
N VAL A 125 -4.98 -4.73 17.59
CA VAL A 125 -4.85 -4.06 18.87
C VAL A 125 -6.00 -4.51 19.75
N SER A 126 -5.68 -5.21 20.85
CA SER A 126 -6.66 -5.71 21.81
C SER A 126 -7.29 -4.57 22.62
N GLY A 127 -8.45 -4.82 23.21
CA GLY A 127 -9.09 -3.87 24.13
C GLY A 127 -10.12 -2.94 23.47
N ARG A 128 -10.60 -1.98 24.25
CA ARG A 128 -11.65 -1.04 23.83
C ARG A 128 -11.11 -0.02 22.85
N GLU A 129 -9.86 0.37 23.01
CA GLU A 129 -9.13 1.36 22.23
C GLU A 129 -8.99 0.87 20.79
N GLY A 130 -8.51 -0.36 20.58
CA GLY A 130 -8.39 -0.97 19.26
C GLY A 130 -9.72 -1.12 18.55
N ARG A 131 -10.77 -1.52 19.28
CA ARG A 131 -12.14 -1.59 18.73
C ARG A 131 -12.67 -0.21 18.33
N THR A 132 -12.43 0.81 19.16
CA THR A 132 -12.86 2.19 18.90
C THR A 132 -12.17 2.74 17.66
N ALA A 133 -10.84 2.63 17.57
CA ALA A 133 -10.07 3.05 16.40
C ALA A 133 -10.50 2.31 15.12
N PHE A 134 -10.83 1.02 15.21
CA PHE A 134 -11.35 0.28 14.06
C PHE A 134 -12.72 0.81 13.60
N LEU A 135 -13.65 1.04 14.52
CA LEU A 135 -14.99 1.55 14.21
C LEU A 135 -14.93 2.97 13.65
N GLU A 136 -14.04 3.80 14.19
CA GLU A 136 -13.80 5.16 13.70
C GLU A 136 -13.33 5.17 12.24
N ILE A 137 -12.43 4.25 11.86
CA ILE A 137 -12.03 4.10 10.45
C ILE A 137 -13.21 3.70 9.57
N VAL A 138 -14.08 2.79 10.04
CA VAL A 138 -15.25 2.35 9.26
C VAL A 138 -16.25 3.48 9.07
N GLU A 139 -16.46 4.30 10.10
CA GLU A 139 -17.36 5.44 10.09
C GLU A 139 -16.86 6.58 9.20
N GLN A 140 -15.58 6.98 9.37
CA GLN A 140 -15.02 8.12 8.64
C GLN A 140 -14.58 7.75 7.21
N HIS A 141 -14.17 6.51 6.96
CA HIS A 141 -13.66 6.05 5.66
C HIS A 141 -14.35 4.76 5.18
N PRO A 142 -15.68 4.78 4.93
CA PRO A 142 -16.45 3.60 4.55
C PRO A 142 -16.00 2.99 3.20
N ARG A 143 -15.48 3.80 2.27
CA ARG A 143 -14.89 3.31 1.00
C ARG A 143 -13.73 2.35 1.27
N ILE A 144 -12.86 2.72 2.21
CA ILE A 144 -11.68 1.93 2.61
C ILE A 144 -12.11 0.66 3.34
N ALA A 145 -13.07 0.74 4.26
CA ALA A 145 -13.62 -0.44 4.92
C ALA A 145 -14.22 -1.44 3.91
N MET A 146 -14.98 -0.95 2.93
CA MET A 146 -15.58 -1.77 1.88
C MET A 146 -14.53 -2.43 0.98
N LEU A 147 -13.51 -1.70 0.55
CA LEU A 147 -12.42 -2.25 -0.26
C LEU A 147 -11.63 -3.32 0.50
N ALA A 148 -11.34 -3.08 1.79
CA ALA A 148 -10.69 -4.06 2.64
C ALA A 148 -11.50 -5.37 2.74
N LEU A 149 -12.83 -5.26 2.89
CA LEU A 149 -13.72 -6.41 2.96
C LEU A 149 -13.75 -7.19 1.64
N ARG A 150 -13.88 -6.48 0.51
CA ARG A 150 -13.82 -7.08 -0.84
C ARG A 150 -12.50 -7.83 -1.04
N GLU A 151 -11.38 -7.25 -0.63
CA GLU A 151 -10.07 -7.89 -0.75
C GLU A 151 -9.97 -9.17 0.12
N ARG A 152 -10.49 -9.14 1.36
CA ARG A 152 -10.55 -10.32 2.24
C ARG A 152 -11.30 -11.47 1.58
N TYR A 153 -12.49 -11.24 1.03
CA TYR A 153 -13.29 -12.30 0.42
C TYR A 153 -12.74 -12.73 -0.96
N ALA A 154 -12.07 -11.84 -1.68
CA ALA A 154 -11.40 -12.18 -2.93
C ALA A 154 -10.15 -13.05 -2.69
N THR A 155 -9.45 -12.87 -1.56
CA THR A 155 -8.15 -13.51 -1.30
C THR A 155 -8.19 -15.05 -1.35
N PRO A 156 -9.10 -15.77 -0.67
CA PRO A 156 -9.20 -17.22 -0.79
C PRO A 156 -9.43 -17.69 -2.22
N ARG A 157 -10.36 -17.03 -2.94
CA ARG A 157 -10.66 -17.34 -4.35
C ARG A 157 -9.44 -17.10 -5.25
N ARG A 158 -8.70 -16.01 -5.03
CA ARG A 158 -7.46 -15.69 -5.76
C ARG A 158 -6.35 -16.69 -5.47
N ARG A 159 -6.16 -17.08 -4.21
CA ARG A 159 -5.18 -18.12 -3.81
C ARG A 159 -5.49 -19.45 -4.48
N LEU A 160 -6.76 -19.85 -4.51
CA LEU A 160 -7.20 -21.06 -5.21
C LEU A 160 -6.88 -20.96 -6.71
N LYS A 161 -7.30 -19.87 -7.38
CA LYS A 161 -7.03 -19.65 -8.81
C LYS A 161 -5.54 -19.62 -9.16
N ALA A 162 -4.70 -19.04 -8.29
CA ALA A 162 -3.25 -19.04 -8.45
C ALA A 162 -2.66 -20.45 -8.32
N LYS A 163 -3.10 -21.25 -7.34
CA LYS A 163 -2.72 -22.67 -7.22
C LYS A 163 -3.08 -23.46 -8.47
N TRP A 164 -4.30 -23.30 -8.99
CA TRP A 164 -4.74 -23.96 -10.23
C TRP A 164 -3.89 -23.57 -11.44
N ARG A 165 -3.57 -22.27 -11.60
CA ARG A 165 -2.69 -21.79 -12.66
C ARG A 165 -1.28 -22.39 -12.57
N ASN A 166 -0.71 -22.45 -11.38
CA ASN A 166 0.62 -23.04 -11.19
C ASN A 166 0.60 -24.55 -11.48
N LEU A 167 -0.42 -25.27 -11.01
CA LEU A 167 -0.61 -26.69 -11.30
C LEU A 167 -0.74 -26.94 -12.81
N ALA A 168 -1.52 -26.11 -13.52
CA ALA A 168 -1.68 -26.20 -14.97
C ALA A 168 -0.36 -25.90 -15.72
N ALA A 169 0.41 -24.90 -15.25
CA ALA A 169 1.72 -24.59 -15.82
C ALA A 169 2.75 -25.71 -15.60
N ASP A 170 2.72 -26.35 -14.42
CA ASP A 170 3.60 -27.48 -14.09
C ASP A 170 3.24 -28.74 -14.88
N LEU A 171 1.95 -29.03 -15.07
CA LEU A 171 1.46 -30.10 -15.94
C LEU A 171 1.82 -29.84 -17.41
N GLY A 172 1.73 -28.60 -17.88
CA GLY A 172 2.17 -28.20 -19.21
C GLY A 172 3.68 -28.36 -19.43
N LYS A 173 4.50 -28.07 -18.42
CA LYS A 173 5.96 -28.28 -18.46
C LYS A 173 6.34 -29.76 -18.42
N ALA A 174 5.61 -30.59 -17.67
CA ALA A 174 5.83 -32.04 -17.64
C ALA A 174 5.57 -32.70 -19.01
N ARG A 175 4.59 -32.19 -19.76
CA ARG A 175 4.25 -32.68 -21.11
C ARG A 175 5.26 -32.30 -22.20
N ASN A 176 6.07 -31.26 -21.98
CA ASN A 176 7.04 -30.71 -22.94
C ASN A 176 8.51 -31.02 -22.60
N ARG A 177 8.81 -32.00 -21.73
CA ARG A 177 10.20 -32.45 -21.53
C ARG A 177 10.63 -33.34 -22.71
N PRO A 178 11.63 -32.96 -23.52
CA PRO A 178 12.17 -33.86 -24.54
C PRO A 178 12.87 -35.04 -23.86
N GLN A 179 12.60 -36.25 -24.35
CA GLN A 179 13.33 -37.45 -23.94
C GLN A 179 14.81 -37.24 -24.27
N ARG A 180 15.65 -37.17 -23.24
CA ARG A 180 17.10 -37.24 -23.42
C ARG A 180 17.42 -38.68 -23.82
N HIS A 181 17.73 -38.90 -25.09
CA HIS A 181 18.40 -40.12 -25.52
C HIS A 181 19.82 -40.11 -24.92
N ALA A 182 20.13 -41.14 -24.14
CA ALA A 182 21.47 -41.41 -23.61
C ALA A 182 22.36 -41.98 -24.74
N PRO A 183 23.69 -41.75 -24.68
CA PRO A 183 24.64 -42.15 -25.74
C PRO A 183 24.81 -43.66 -25.86
#